data_AF-A0A2S9IBR3-F1
#
_entry.id   AF-A0A2S9IBR3-F1
#
_cell.length_a   1.000
_cell.length_b   1.000
_cell.length_c   1.000
_cell.angle_alpha   90.00
_cell.angle_beta   90.00
_cell.angle_gamma   90.00
#
_symmetry.space_group_name_H-M   'P 1'
#
loop_
_entity.id
_entity.type
_entity.pdbx_description
1 polymer ?
#
loop_
_entity_poly.entity_id
_entity_poly.type
_entity_poly.pdbx_seq_one_letter_code
_entity_poly.pdbx_strand_id
1 'polypeptide(L)'
;MALHGKFVINDAYYCPLSFPGVGTFLAFSGDGAYRNRGACGMKPAVGPVPAGKYWIVGRPEGGIKSQAITAMKDVWNHYQKGATFTHKEWFALWRDDGSVDDYTWIEGVKRGNFRLHPGTLSEGCITLPHDTDLAMLRNALLRTQKIDVPCMKRLKAYGTIEVIANGKVCP
;
A
#
# COMPACT_ATOMS: atom_id res chain seq x y z
N MET A 1 -0.20 21.32 1.79
CA MET A 1 -0.09 20.51 3.02
C MET A 1 0.03 19.04 2.65
N ALA A 2 0.67 18.22 3.48
CA ALA A 2 0.73 16.78 3.25
C ALA A 2 -0.64 16.12 3.50
N LEU A 3 -0.89 15.00 2.83
CA LEU A 3 -2.14 14.25 2.98
C LEU A 3 -1.98 13.15 4.03
N HIS A 4 -2.97 13.01 4.90
CA HIS A 4 -3.02 11.99 5.94
C HIS A 4 -4.25 11.13 5.74
N GLY A 5 -4.05 9.93 5.22
CA GLY A 5 -5.09 8.95 4.97
C GLY A 5 -5.32 8.03 6.16
N LYS A 6 -6.47 7.37 6.15
CA LYS A 6 -6.87 6.35 7.11
C LYS A 6 -7.47 5.17 6.38
N PHE A 7 -6.95 3.98 6.62
CA PHE A 7 -7.46 2.72 6.08
C PHE A 7 -8.00 1.87 7.22
N VAL A 8 -9.31 1.57 7.20
CA VAL A 8 -9.96 0.82 8.28
C VAL A 8 -10.28 -0.59 7.80
N ILE A 9 -9.46 -1.56 8.20
CA ILE A 9 -9.71 -2.97 7.96
C ILE A 9 -10.81 -3.44 8.91
N ASN A 10 -11.90 -3.99 8.38
CA ASN A 10 -13.10 -4.31 9.16
C ASN A 10 -13.84 -5.59 8.71
N ASP A 11 -13.11 -6.59 8.20
CA ASP A 11 -13.65 -7.87 7.72
C ASP A 11 -14.63 -7.78 6.52
N ALA A 12 -14.95 -6.58 6.02
CA ALA A 12 -15.77 -6.40 4.84
C ALA A 12 -15.01 -6.79 3.56
N TYR A 13 -15.73 -7.03 2.46
CA TYR A 13 -15.10 -7.36 1.18
C TYR A 13 -14.24 -6.20 0.65
N TYR A 14 -14.71 -4.96 0.82
CA TYR A 14 -13.94 -3.73 0.66
C TYR A 14 -14.02 -2.89 1.94
N CYS A 15 -12.90 -2.30 2.28
CA CYS A 15 -12.66 -1.46 3.44
C CYS A 15 -12.48 0.00 3.00
N PRO A 16 -12.92 0.99 3.80
CA PRO A 16 -12.76 2.39 3.44
C PRO A 16 -11.31 2.84 3.59
N LEU A 17 -10.78 3.45 2.52
CA LEU A 17 -9.55 4.24 2.52
C LEU A 17 -9.91 5.71 2.35
N SER A 18 -9.80 6.50 3.41
CA SER A 18 -10.22 7.90 3.44
C SER A 18 -9.03 8.85 3.50
N PHE A 19 -9.05 9.91 2.69
CA PHE A 19 -8.13 11.03 2.75
C PHE A 19 -8.94 12.33 2.90
N PRO A 20 -8.85 13.04 4.03
CA PRO A 20 -9.55 14.31 4.23
C PRO A 20 -9.22 15.32 3.12
N GLY A 21 -10.25 15.92 2.53
CA GLY A 21 -10.11 16.85 1.40
C GLY A 21 -9.89 16.21 0.02
N VAL A 22 -9.80 14.87 -0.06
CA VAL A 22 -9.67 14.14 -1.34
C VAL A 22 -10.88 13.24 -1.57
N GLY A 23 -11.23 12.40 -0.61
CA GLY A 23 -12.35 11.46 -0.74
C GLY A 23 -12.18 10.18 0.07
N THR A 24 -13.16 9.30 -0.04
CA THR A 24 -13.10 7.93 0.48
C THR A 24 -13.21 6.95 -0.67
N PHE A 25 -12.28 6.01 -0.72
CA PHE A 25 -12.13 5.02 -1.77
C PHE A 25 -12.39 3.63 -1.21
N LEU A 26 -12.89 2.72 -2.05
CA LEU A 26 -12.92 1.31 -1.72
C LEU A 26 -11.50 0.75 -1.87
N ALA A 27 -11.03 0.04 -0.84
CA ALA A 27 -9.74 -0.64 -0.89
C ALA A 27 -9.83 -1.98 -0.16
N PHE A 28 -8.85 -2.84 -0.36
CA PHE A 28 -8.74 -4.09 0.38
C PHE A 28 -7.26 -4.44 0.62
N SER A 29 -7.04 -5.34 1.57
CA SER A 29 -5.71 -5.85 1.87
C SER A 29 -5.75 -7.32 2.25
N GLY A 30 -4.74 -8.08 1.83
CA GLY A 30 -4.72 -9.54 1.99
C GLY A 30 -5.62 -10.23 0.95
N ASP A 31 -5.57 -11.56 0.95
CA ASP A 31 -6.21 -12.37 -0.08
C ASP A 31 -6.92 -13.60 0.49
N GLY A 32 -7.83 -14.17 -0.32
CA GLY A 32 -8.61 -15.35 0.03
C GLY A 32 -9.33 -15.22 1.37
N ALA A 33 -9.17 -16.22 2.24
CA ALA A 33 -9.80 -16.28 3.57
C ALA A 33 -9.30 -15.19 4.54
N TYR A 34 -8.14 -14.58 4.26
CA TYR A 34 -7.48 -13.62 5.13
C TYR A 34 -7.69 -12.17 4.69
N ARG A 35 -8.38 -11.95 3.58
CA ARG A 35 -8.69 -10.62 3.06
C ARG A 35 -9.44 -9.80 4.11
N ASN A 36 -8.92 -8.60 4.37
CA ASN A 36 -9.43 -7.64 5.33
C ASN A 36 -9.64 -8.21 6.74
N ARG A 37 -8.90 -9.26 7.12
CA ARG A 37 -8.93 -9.84 8.46
C ARG A 37 -7.84 -9.23 9.32
N GLY A 38 -8.19 -8.24 10.15
CA GLY A 38 -7.22 -7.46 10.92
C GLY A 38 -6.27 -8.30 11.80
N ALA A 39 -6.75 -9.42 12.33
CA ALA A 39 -5.97 -10.34 13.15
C ALA A 39 -5.00 -11.25 12.35
N CYS A 40 -4.98 -11.19 11.01
CA CYS A 40 -4.15 -12.05 10.16
C CYS A 40 -2.88 -11.37 9.65
N GLY A 41 -2.45 -10.24 10.24
CA GLY A 41 -1.27 -9.50 9.79
C GLY A 41 0.04 -10.29 9.83
N MET A 42 0.12 -11.36 10.61
CA MET A 42 1.28 -12.27 10.67
C MET A 42 1.31 -13.31 9.54
N LYS A 43 0.20 -13.52 8.79
CA LYS A 43 0.15 -14.53 7.72
C LYS A 43 1.04 -14.10 6.55
N PRO A 44 2.08 -14.88 6.18
CA PRO A 44 2.96 -14.54 5.07
C PRO A 44 2.21 -14.46 3.75
N ALA A 45 2.51 -13.44 2.93
CA ALA A 45 1.88 -13.11 1.65
C ALA A 45 0.37 -12.84 1.72
N VAL A 46 -0.45 -13.72 2.26
CA VAL A 46 -1.92 -13.66 2.17
C VAL A 46 -2.58 -12.77 3.23
N GLY A 47 -1.88 -12.46 4.32
CA GLY A 47 -2.40 -11.60 5.38
C GLY A 47 -2.49 -10.12 4.95
N PRO A 48 -3.40 -9.33 5.53
CA PRO A 48 -3.49 -7.92 5.21
C PRO A 48 -2.25 -7.14 5.70
N VAL A 49 -2.18 -5.89 5.26
CA VAL A 49 -1.25 -4.89 5.77
C VAL A 49 -1.43 -4.80 7.30
N PRO A 50 -0.35 -4.93 8.09
CA PRO A 50 -0.45 -4.81 9.53
C PRO A 50 -0.97 -3.45 9.99
N ALA A 51 -1.56 -3.39 11.19
CA ALA A 51 -1.94 -2.12 11.79
C ALA A 51 -0.71 -1.24 12.06
N GLY A 52 -0.88 0.06 11.93
CA GLY A 52 0.17 1.05 12.19
C GLY A 52 0.14 2.18 11.19
N LYS A 53 1.09 3.10 11.36
CA LYS A 53 1.26 4.25 10.47
C LYS A 53 2.27 3.91 9.38
N TYR A 54 1.96 4.32 8.16
CA TYR A 54 2.78 4.08 6.97
C TYR A 54 3.07 5.39 6.26
N TRP A 55 4.32 5.59 5.87
CA TRP A 55 4.76 6.65 4.98
C TRP A 55 4.49 6.28 3.53
N ILE A 56 3.84 7.18 2.80
CA ILE A 56 3.61 7.01 1.36
C ILE A 56 4.85 7.57 0.64
N VAL A 57 5.72 6.69 0.16
CA VAL A 57 6.96 7.09 -0.52
C VAL A 57 6.92 6.67 -1.98
N GLY A 58 7.73 7.35 -2.81
CA GLY A 58 7.94 6.89 -4.18
C GLY A 58 8.56 5.49 -4.15
N ARG A 59 8.14 4.60 -5.04
CA ARG A 59 8.75 3.27 -5.13
C ARG A 59 10.26 3.45 -5.34
N PRO A 60 11.13 2.86 -4.48
CA PRO A 60 12.55 2.83 -4.74
C PRO A 60 12.75 2.12 -6.07
N GLU A 61 13.24 2.83 -7.07
CA GLU A 61 13.68 2.19 -8.29
C GLU A 61 14.93 1.39 -7.91
N GLY A 62 14.77 0.07 -7.75
CA GLY A 62 15.93 -0.80 -7.54
C GLY A 62 16.95 -0.66 -8.69
N GLY A 63 18.07 -1.37 -8.60
CA GLY A 63 19.06 -1.37 -9.70
C GLY A 63 18.45 -1.73 -11.06
N ILE A 64 19.12 -1.35 -12.14
CA ILE A 64 18.64 -1.43 -13.55
C ILE A 64 18.00 -2.79 -13.90
N LYS A 65 18.53 -3.91 -13.38
CA LYS A 65 17.96 -5.26 -13.58
C LYS A 65 16.55 -5.42 -12.99
N SER A 66 16.29 -4.87 -11.81
CA SER A 66 14.98 -4.88 -11.17
C SER A 66 13.99 -4.00 -11.92
N GLN A 67 14.46 -2.88 -12.47
CA GLN A 67 13.64 -2.00 -13.31
C GLN A 67 13.23 -2.70 -14.62
N ALA A 68 14.14 -3.43 -15.27
CA ALA A 68 13.84 -4.20 -16.49
C ALA A 68 12.83 -5.32 -16.24
N ILE A 69 12.99 -6.09 -15.16
CA ILE A 69 12.01 -7.14 -14.77
C ILE A 69 10.65 -6.52 -14.46
N THR A 70 10.61 -5.39 -13.76
CA THR A 70 9.36 -4.67 -13.48
C THR A 70 8.70 -4.20 -14.76
N ALA A 71 9.45 -3.59 -15.68
CA ALA A 71 8.93 -3.12 -16.97
C ALA A 71 8.38 -4.27 -17.84
N MET A 72 9.02 -5.44 -17.84
CA MET A 72 8.49 -6.61 -18.54
C MET A 72 7.18 -7.11 -17.94
N LYS A 73 7.08 -7.16 -16.61
CA LYS A 73 5.82 -7.52 -15.91
C LYS A 73 4.71 -6.48 -16.18
N ASP A 74 5.08 -5.21 -16.26
CA ASP A 74 4.16 -4.11 -16.60
C ASP A 74 3.58 -4.26 -18.00
N VAL A 75 4.44 -4.47 -18.99
CA VAL A 75 4.02 -4.67 -20.40
C VAL A 75 3.13 -5.91 -20.52
N TRP A 76 3.48 -7.00 -19.84
CA TRP A 76 2.68 -8.22 -19.84
C TRP A 76 1.30 -8.01 -19.21
N ASN A 77 1.23 -7.36 -18.04
CA ASN A 77 -0.03 -7.10 -17.36
C ASN A 77 -0.91 -6.09 -18.13
N HIS A 78 -0.31 -5.08 -18.77
CA HIS A 78 -1.03 -4.15 -19.62
C HIS A 78 -1.62 -4.88 -20.84
N TYR A 79 -0.83 -5.73 -21.52
CA TYR A 79 -1.27 -6.42 -22.72
C TYR A 79 -2.25 -7.58 -22.45
N GLN A 80 -2.10 -8.31 -21.35
CA GLN A 80 -2.95 -9.47 -21.04
C GLN A 80 -4.15 -9.18 -20.14
N LYS A 81 -4.05 -8.19 -19.24
CA LYS A 81 -5.07 -7.89 -18.23
C LYS A 81 -5.68 -6.50 -18.36
N GLY A 82 -5.27 -5.72 -19.36
CA GLY A 82 -5.76 -4.36 -19.58
C GLY A 82 -5.42 -3.40 -18.44
N ALA A 83 -4.34 -3.66 -17.69
CA ALA A 83 -3.95 -2.82 -16.57
C ALA A 83 -3.54 -1.43 -17.04
N THR A 84 -4.25 -0.39 -16.59
CA THR A 84 -3.98 1.01 -16.97
C THR A 84 -2.72 1.55 -16.29
N PHE A 85 -2.43 1.06 -15.08
CA PHE A 85 -1.27 1.47 -14.28
C PHE A 85 -0.13 0.46 -14.33
N THR A 86 1.08 0.99 -14.47
CA THR A 86 2.32 0.22 -14.32
C THR A 86 2.80 0.21 -12.87
N HIS A 87 3.59 -0.79 -12.48
CA HIS A 87 4.18 -0.91 -11.15
C HIS A 87 5.10 0.28 -10.78
N LYS A 88 5.54 1.05 -11.78
CA LYS A 88 6.28 2.31 -11.58
C LYS A 88 5.40 3.43 -10.98
N GLU A 89 4.09 3.33 -11.18
CA GLU A 89 3.14 4.36 -10.73
C GLU A 89 2.61 4.09 -9.33
N TRP A 90 2.92 2.92 -8.76
CA TRP A 90 2.55 2.52 -7.42
C TRP A 90 3.39 3.25 -6.38
N PHE A 91 2.81 3.51 -5.22
CA PHE A 91 3.56 4.01 -4.07
C PHE A 91 4.04 2.85 -3.20
N ALA A 92 5.19 3.03 -2.56
CA ALA A 92 5.62 2.16 -1.47
C ALA A 92 5.05 2.66 -0.13
N LEU A 93 4.69 1.72 0.73
CA LEU A 93 4.18 1.98 2.07
C LEU A 93 5.22 1.49 3.08
N TRP A 94 5.96 2.41 3.67
CA TRP A 94 7.00 2.09 4.66
C TRP A 94 6.47 2.32 6.05
N ARG A 95 6.57 1.31 6.91
CA ARG A 95 5.99 1.38 8.25
C ARG A 95 6.77 2.33 9.15
N ASP A 96 6.07 3.05 9.99
CA ASP A 96 6.62 3.92 11.04
C ASP A 96 6.75 3.11 12.34
N ASP A 97 7.68 2.15 12.38
CA ASP A 97 7.91 1.25 13.52
C ASP A 97 9.28 1.46 14.21
N GLY A 98 9.89 2.63 13.98
CA GLY A 98 11.21 2.99 14.47
C GLY A 98 12.34 2.66 13.50
N SER A 99 12.12 1.77 12.52
CA SER A 99 13.02 1.51 11.40
C SER A 99 12.27 1.70 10.08
N VAL A 100 12.37 2.89 9.48
CA VAL A 100 11.60 3.21 8.28
C VAL A 100 12.23 2.55 7.04
N ASP A 101 11.78 1.33 6.74
CA ASP A 101 12.22 0.55 5.59
C ASP A 101 11.06 -0.18 4.87
N ASP A 102 11.39 -0.99 3.86
CA ASP A 102 10.42 -1.70 3.02
C ASP A 102 9.99 -3.06 3.59
N TYR A 103 10.37 -3.38 4.82
CA TYR A 103 9.93 -4.55 5.55
C TYR A 103 9.56 -4.21 6.99
N THR A 104 9.02 -5.18 7.71
CA THR A 104 8.71 -5.08 9.13
C THR A 104 8.61 -6.48 9.70
N TRP A 105 8.73 -6.61 11.02
CA TRP A 105 8.57 -7.87 11.72
C TRP A 105 7.26 -7.86 12.50
N ILE A 106 6.38 -8.80 12.18
CA ILE A 106 5.09 -9.00 12.86
C ILE A 106 5.14 -10.37 13.51
N GLU A 107 5.21 -10.41 14.84
CA GLU A 107 5.20 -11.68 15.60
C GLU A 107 6.27 -12.68 15.10
N GLY A 108 7.48 -12.19 14.81
CA GLY A 108 8.58 -13.03 14.30
C GLY A 108 8.51 -13.35 12.81
N VAL A 109 7.46 -12.91 12.10
CA VAL A 109 7.33 -13.06 10.64
C VAL A 109 7.78 -11.79 9.93
N LYS A 110 8.74 -11.92 9.00
CA LYS A 110 9.13 -10.83 8.12
C LYS A 110 8.05 -10.58 7.07
N ARG A 111 7.47 -9.39 7.06
CA ARG A 111 6.53 -8.88 6.04
C ARG A 111 7.13 -7.65 5.37
N GLY A 112 6.62 -7.24 4.22
CA GLY A 112 7.16 -6.06 3.53
C GLY A 112 6.71 -5.93 2.09
N ASN A 113 7.41 -5.08 1.35
CA ASN A 113 7.09 -4.69 -0.03
C ASN A 113 5.65 -4.18 -0.17
N PHE A 114 5.11 -3.55 0.87
CA PHE A 114 3.75 -3.06 0.85
C PHE A 114 3.61 -1.91 -0.15
N ARG A 115 2.56 -1.95 -0.95
CA ARG A 115 2.28 -0.96 -1.99
C ARG A 115 0.88 -0.40 -1.86
N LEU A 116 0.71 0.82 -2.37
CA LEU A 116 -0.59 1.37 -2.73
C LEU A 116 -0.73 1.29 -4.24
N HIS A 117 -1.65 0.45 -4.73
CA HIS A 117 -1.77 0.13 -6.15
C HIS A 117 -3.18 -0.31 -6.53
N PRO A 118 -3.51 -0.45 -7.82
CA PRO A 118 -4.79 -0.98 -8.23
C PRO A 118 -4.69 -2.49 -8.46
N GLY A 119 -5.82 -3.19 -8.47
CA GLY A 119 -5.89 -4.56 -8.94
C GLY A 119 -6.82 -5.45 -8.13
N THR A 120 -6.68 -6.75 -8.33
CA THR A 120 -7.56 -7.78 -7.78
C THR A 120 -6.91 -8.65 -6.72
N LEU A 121 -5.58 -8.58 -6.58
CA LEU A 121 -4.80 -9.37 -5.63
C LEU A 121 -4.04 -8.44 -4.69
N SER A 122 -3.95 -8.83 -3.42
CA SER A 122 -3.23 -8.07 -2.40
C SER A 122 -2.44 -9.01 -1.49
N GLU A 123 -1.11 -8.99 -1.62
CA GLU A 123 -0.22 -9.75 -0.75
C GLU A 123 0.14 -8.98 0.55
N GLY A 124 -0.86 -8.29 1.10
CA GLY A 124 -0.70 -7.34 2.20
C GLY A 124 -0.47 -5.90 1.75
N CYS A 125 -0.73 -5.58 0.49
CA CYS A 125 -0.77 -4.21 -0.02
C CYS A 125 -2.10 -3.52 0.33
N ILE A 126 -2.19 -2.20 0.16
CA ILE A 126 -3.48 -1.50 0.10
C ILE A 126 -3.85 -1.42 -1.38
N THR A 127 -4.88 -2.16 -1.76
CA THR A 127 -5.23 -2.36 -3.17
C THR A 127 -6.59 -1.74 -3.47
N LEU A 128 -6.65 -0.87 -4.47
CA LEU A 128 -7.90 -0.27 -4.94
C LEU A 128 -8.45 -1.12 -6.11
N PRO A 129 -9.74 -1.48 -6.12
CA PRO A 129 -10.31 -2.30 -7.19
C PRO A 129 -10.46 -1.56 -8.52
N HIS A 130 -10.50 -0.22 -8.48
CA HIS A 130 -10.75 0.61 -9.65
C HIS A 130 -9.55 1.52 -9.95
N ASP A 131 -9.09 1.48 -11.19
CA ASP A 131 -7.99 2.31 -11.69
C ASP A 131 -8.31 3.81 -11.55
N THR A 132 -9.56 4.21 -11.74
CA THR A 132 -10.01 5.61 -11.61
C THR A 132 -9.80 6.15 -10.19
N ASP A 133 -10.10 5.34 -9.18
CA ASP A 133 -9.95 5.73 -7.77
C ASP A 133 -8.47 5.91 -7.43
N LEU A 134 -7.61 5.01 -7.91
CA LEU A 134 -6.18 5.18 -7.77
C LEU A 134 -5.68 6.41 -8.53
N ALA A 135 -6.15 6.67 -9.75
CA ALA A 135 -5.76 7.85 -10.52
C ALA A 135 -6.06 9.14 -9.75
N MET A 136 -7.27 9.24 -9.18
CA MET A 136 -7.68 10.38 -8.36
C MET A 136 -6.78 10.54 -7.13
N LEU A 137 -6.60 9.46 -6.36
CA LEU A 137 -5.77 9.48 -5.15
C LEU A 137 -4.30 9.80 -5.47
N ARG A 138 -3.74 9.17 -6.49
CA ARG A 138 -2.36 9.39 -6.95
C ARG A 138 -2.14 10.83 -7.38
N ASN A 139 -3.05 11.40 -8.16
CA ASN A 139 -2.95 12.79 -8.58
C ASN A 139 -3.08 13.77 -7.42
N ALA A 140 -3.87 13.43 -6.39
CA ALA A 140 -3.90 14.21 -5.16
C ALA A 140 -2.57 14.13 -4.40
N LEU A 141 -2.02 12.92 -4.21
CA LEU A 141 -0.74 12.68 -3.53
C LEU A 141 0.44 13.35 -4.24
N LEU A 142 0.52 13.30 -5.57
CA LEU A 142 1.61 13.92 -6.32
C LEU A 142 1.60 15.45 -6.26
N ARG A 143 0.45 16.07 -6.01
CA ARG A 143 0.31 17.52 -5.86
C ARG A 143 0.59 18.03 -4.45
N THR A 144 0.81 17.13 -3.49
CA THR A 144 1.13 17.55 -2.11
C THR A 144 2.57 18.04 -2.00
N GLN A 145 2.79 18.88 -1.00
CA GLN A 145 4.14 19.15 -0.55
C GLN A 145 4.66 17.92 0.20
N LYS A 146 5.80 17.40 -0.25
CA LYS A 146 6.44 16.26 0.40
C LYS A 146 6.97 16.65 1.78
N ILE A 147 6.86 15.73 2.72
CA ILE A 147 7.35 15.87 4.09
C ILE A 147 8.57 14.99 4.31
N ASP A 148 9.49 15.46 5.14
CA ASP A 148 10.67 14.70 5.52
C ASP A 148 10.26 13.58 6.48
N VAL A 149 10.81 12.39 6.26
CA VAL A 149 10.60 11.25 7.15
C VAL A 149 11.60 11.35 8.31
N PRO A 150 11.15 11.35 9.58
CA PRO A 150 12.05 11.43 10.73
C PRO A 150 13.15 10.37 10.68
N CYS A 151 14.35 10.75 11.13
CA CYS A 151 15.52 9.86 11.23
C CYS A 151 16.03 9.28 9.88
N MET A 152 15.46 9.66 8.73
CA MET A 152 15.88 9.20 7.40
C MET A 152 16.45 10.35 6.57
N LYS A 153 17.75 10.30 6.26
CA LYS A 153 18.38 11.32 5.40
C LYS A 153 17.82 11.21 3.98
N ARG A 154 17.31 12.33 3.45
CA ARG A 154 16.85 12.50 2.05
C ARG A 154 15.59 11.72 1.64
N LEU A 155 14.95 10.99 2.56
CA LEU A 155 13.68 10.35 2.29
C LEU A 155 12.53 11.35 2.46
N LYS A 156 11.71 11.49 1.42
CA LYS A 156 10.53 12.35 1.43
C LYS A 156 9.28 11.55 1.13
N ALA A 157 8.24 11.76 1.93
CA ALA A 157 6.93 11.12 1.76
C ALA A 157 5.91 12.09 1.16
N TYR A 158 4.99 11.57 0.35
CA TYR A 158 3.85 12.31 -0.21
C TYR A 158 2.73 12.53 0.83
N GLY A 159 2.75 11.74 1.90
CA GLY A 159 1.75 11.71 2.94
C GLY A 159 1.90 10.48 3.83
N THR A 160 0.90 10.20 4.63
CA THR A 160 0.84 9.00 5.48
C THR A 160 -0.49 8.28 5.34
N ILE A 161 -0.53 6.99 5.66
CA ILE A 161 -1.76 6.23 5.89
C ILE A 161 -1.69 5.63 7.28
N GLU A 162 -2.69 5.88 8.10
CA GLU A 162 -2.92 5.14 9.34
C GLU A 162 -3.79 3.92 9.03
N VAL A 163 -3.24 2.72 9.24
CA VAL A 163 -3.97 1.46 9.12
C VAL A 163 -4.52 1.09 10.48
N ILE A 164 -5.84 1.02 10.56
CA ILE A 164 -6.57 0.54 11.74
C ILE A 164 -7.12 -0.84 11.42
N ALA A 165 -6.66 -1.85 12.16
CA ALA A 165 -7.14 -3.22 12.02
C ALA A 165 -8.21 -3.52 13.07
N ASN A 166 -9.45 -3.64 12.62
CA ASN A 166 -10.55 -4.18 13.42
C ASN A 166 -10.73 -5.65 13.06
N GLY A 167 -10.86 -6.50 14.08
CA GLY A 167 -10.99 -7.95 13.91
C GLY A 167 -10.09 -8.67 14.91
N LYS A 168 -10.67 -9.64 15.63
CA LYS A 168 -9.98 -10.39 16.70
C LYS A 168 -9.66 -11.82 16.32
N VAL A 169 -10.16 -12.27 15.17
CA VAL A 169 -10.09 -13.68 14.77
C VAL A 169 -9.40 -13.78 13.42
N CYS A 170 -8.37 -14.63 13.37
CA CYS A 170 -7.78 -15.11 12.14
C CYS A 170 -8.18 -16.59 11.96
N PRO A 171 -8.84 -16.96 10.85
CA PRO A 171 -9.22 -18.35 10.59
C PRO A 171 -8.02 -19.29 10.34
#